data_AF-A0A4Y2RYZ8-F1
#
_entry.id   AF-A0A4Y2RYZ8-F1
#
_cell.length_a   1.000
_cell.length_b   1.000
_cell.length_c   1.000
_cell.angle_alpha   90.00
_cell.angle_beta   90.00
_cell.angle_gamma   90.00
#
_symmetry.space_group_name_H-M   'P 1'
#
loop_
_entity.id
_entity.type
_entity.pdbx_description
1 polymer ?
#
loop_
_entity_poly.entity_id
_entity_poly.type
_entity_poly.pdbx_seq_one_letter_code
_entity_poly.pdbx_strand_id
1 'polypeptide(L)' 'MTADNGFMKKLKTHIQQLRATPTSKYSAKPNFVYRDLSVCSHVFLRVDAAQPSLYQPYTAPYKVLSRTNKNVIILKDNKK' A
#
# COMPACT_ATOMS: atom_id res chain seq x y z
N MET A 1 3.92 28.95 -35.22
CA MET A 1 2.68 28.19 -35.45
C MET A 1 2.09 27.86 -34.09
N THR A 2 1.27 28.78 -33.58
CA THR A 2 0.70 28.73 -32.23
C THR A 2 -0.32 27.61 -32.19
N ALA A 3 -0.15 26.64 -31.29
CA ALA A 3 -1.16 25.60 -31.05
C ALA A 3 -2.51 26.31 -30.88
N ASP A 4 -3.54 25.86 -31.59
CA ASP A 4 -4.88 26.45 -31.52
C ASP A 4 -5.34 26.49 -30.05
N ASN A 5 -5.39 27.70 -29.49
CA ASN A 5 -5.78 27.94 -28.11
C ASN A 5 -7.17 27.35 -27.81
N GLY A 6 -8.03 27.21 -28.84
CA GLY A 6 -9.34 26.58 -28.74
C GLY A 6 -9.25 25.07 -28.43
N PHE A 7 -8.42 24.34 -29.17
CA PHE A 7 -8.17 22.92 -28.92
C PHE A 7 -7.63 22.66 -27.52
N MET A 8 -6.60 23.40 -27.10
CA MET A 8 -5.99 23.24 -25.78
C MET A 8 -6.97 23.54 -24.64
N LYS A 9 -7.87 24.51 -24.83
CA LYS A 9 -8.91 24.84 -23.86
C LYS A 9 -9.95 23.72 -23.75
N LYS A 10 -10.43 23.18 -24.88
CA LYS A 10 -11.36 22.05 -24.91
C LYS A 10 -10.78 20.80 -24.24
N LEU A 11 -9.52 20.48 -24.55
CA LEU A 11 -8.84 19.32 -23.98
C LEU A 11 -8.72 19.43 -22.45
N LYS A 12 -8.30 20.59 -21.93
CA LYS A 12 -8.21 20.83 -20.49
C LYS A 12 -9.56 20.65 -19.79
N THR A 13 -10.63 21.18 -20.36
CA THR A 13 -11.99 21.05 -19.80
C THR A 13 -12.42 19.59 -19.75
N HIS A 14 -12.20 18.82 -20.82
CA HIS A 14 -12.59 17.42 -20.87
C HIS A 14 -11.82 16.57 -19.84
N ILE A 15 -10.52 16.77 -19.71
CA ILE A 15 -9.71 16.08 -18.70
C ILE A 15 -10.13 16.45 -17.26
N GLN A 16 -10.50 17.72 -17.02
CA GLN A 16 -10.99 18.13 -15.71
C GLN A 16 -12.33 17.48 -15.34
N GLN A 17 -13.21 17.25 -16.32
CA GLN A 17 -14.47 16.55 -16.13
C GLN A 17 -14.29 15.05 -15.84
N LEU A 18 -13.16 14.46 -16.23
CA LEU A 18 -12.80 13.08 -15.93
C LEU A 18 -12.16 12.90 -14.54
N ARG A 19 -11.96 13.99 -13.76
CA ARG A 19 -11.40 13.87 -12.41
C ARG A 19 -12.32 13.01 -11.55
N ALA A 20 -11.73 12.05 -10.86
CA ALA A 20 -12.45 11.22 -9.92
C ALA A 20 -13.16 12.10 -8.88
N THR A 21 -14.45 11.85 -8.68
CA THR A 21 -15.21 12.46 -7.59
C THR A 21 -14.52 12.12 -6.26
N PRO A 22 -14.25 13.10 -5.39
CA PRO A 22 -13.72 12.81 -4.06
C PRO A 22 -14.64 11.82 -3.35
N THR A 23 -14.14 10.61 -3.10
CA THR A 23 -14.88 9.58 -2.38
C THR A 23 -14.89 9.93 -0.88
N SER A 24 -15.79 9.28 -0.12
CA SER A 24 -15.93 9.50 1.33
C SER A 24 -14.57 9.41 2.05
N LYS A 25 -14.46 10.10 3.20
CA LYS A 25 -13.27 10.36 4.04
C LYS A 25 -12.51 9.14 4.56
N TYR A 26 -12.51 8.00 3.88
CA TYR A 26 -11.69 6.84 4.22
C TYR A 26 -10.19 7.20 4.28
N SER A 27 -9.76 8.21 3.51
CA SER A 27 -8.40 8.77 3.55
C SER A 27 -8.09 9.65 4.76
N ALA A 28 -9.10 10.08 5.53
CA ALA A 28 -8.89 10.99 6.66
C ALA A 28 -8.63 10.27 7.99
N LYS A 29 -8.89 8.96 8.07
CA LYS A 29 -8.64 8.18 9.28
C LYS A 29 -7.16 7.78 9.31
N PRO A 30 -6.43 8.04 10.42
CA PRO A 30 -5.09 7.52 10.56
C PRO A 30 -5.12 5.99 10.51
N ASN A 31 -4.14 5.39 9.85
CA ASN A 31 -3.96 3.94 9.85
C ASN A 31 -3.83 3.47 11.29
N PHE A 32 -4.66 2.52 11.71
CA PHE A 32 -4.51 1.89 13.00
C PHE A 32 -3.25 1.01 12.99
N VAL A 33 -2.30 1.31 13.89
CA VAL A 33 -1.10 0.51 14.10
C VAL A 33 -1.06 0.14 15.57
N TYR A 34 -0.93 -1.16 15.84
CA TYR A 34 -0.84 -1.66 17.20
C TYR A 34 0.46 -1.19 17.87
N ARG A 35 0.40 -0.76 19.14
CA ARG A 35 1.55 -0.14 19.85
C ARG A 35 2.75 -1.06 19.89
N ASP A 36 2.54 -2.33 20.20
CA ASP A 36 3.64 -3.27 20.36
C ASP A 36 4.23 -3.71 19.03
N LEU A 37 3.60 -3.34 17.89
CA LEU A 37 4.15 -3.63 16.57
C LEU A 37 5.57 -3.08 16.44
N SER A 38 5.90 -1.98 17.13
CA SER A 38 7.25 -1.42 17.19
C SER A 38 8.29 -2.33 17.87
N VAL A 39 7.88 -3.18 18.82
CA VAL A 39 8.75 -4.00 19.67
C VAL A 39 8.55 -5.52 19.47
N CYS A 40 7.63 -5.94 18.60
CA CYS A 40 7.35 -7.35 18.35
C CYS A 40 8.62 -8.11 17.93
N SER A 41 8.86 -9.27 18.55
CA SER A 41 9.98 -10.16 18.19
C SER A 41 9.72 -10.96 16.92
N HIS A 42 8.45 -11.18 16.56
CA HIS A 42 8.04 -11.95 15.39
C HIS A 42 6.98 -11.22 14.57
N VAL A 43 6.93 -11.48 13.28
CA VAL A 43 5.92 -10.96 12.35
C VAL A 43 5.41 -12.07 11.43
N PHE A 44 4.16 -11.98 11.00
CA PHE A 44 3.59 -12.84 9.98
C PHE A 44 3.65 -12.13 8.63
N LEU A 45 4.02 -12.84 7.56
CA LEU A 45 4.04 -12.28 6.21
C LEU A 45 2.77 -12.64 5.46
N ARG A 46 2.14 -11.65 4.82
CA ARG A 46 0.99 -11.88 3.95
C ARG A 46 1.45 -12.45 2.61
N VAL A 47 0.72 -13.44 2.10
CA VAL A 47 0.90 -13.99 0.75
C VAL A 47 -0.18 -13.40 -0.15
N ASP A 48 0.20 -12.44 -0.99
CA ASP A 48 -0.72 -11.76 -1.92
C ASP A 48 -0.85 -12.44 -3.29
N ALA A 49 -0.41 -13.70 -3.39
CA ALA A 49 -0.64 -14.52 -4.58
C ALA A 49 -2.08 -15.06 -4.61
N ALA A 50 -2.58 -15.38 -5.81
CA ALA A 50 -3.83 -16.14 -5.95
C ALA A 50 -3.67 -17.50 -5.25
N GLN A 51 -4.47 -17.73 -4.21
CA GLN A 51 -4.45 -18.96 -3.42
C GLN A 51 -5.78 -19.70 -3.55
N PRO A 52 -5.79 -21.03 -3.35
CA PRO A 52 -7.03 -21.80 -3.21
C PRO A 52 -7.91 -21.24 -2.11
N SER A 53 -9.21 -21.54 -2.19
CA SER A 53 -10.13 -21.28 -1.08
C SER A 53 -9.62 -21.94 0.20
N LEU A 54 -9.76 -21.22 1.33
CA LEU A 54 -9.34 -21.67 2.68
C LEU A 54 -7.82 -21.79 2.91
N TYR A 55 -6.98 -21.20 2.06
CA TYR A 55 -5.55 -21.09 2.36
C TYR A 55 -5.27 -19.98 3.38
N GLN A 56 -4.26 -20.19 4.24
CA GLN A 56 -3.87 -19.19 5.22
C GLN A 56 -3.24 -17.97 4.52
N PRO A 57 -3.79 -16.76 4.69
CA PRO A 57 -3.29 -15.57 4.00
C PRO A 57 -1.94 -15.10 4.53
N TYR A 58 -1.52 -15.60 5.71
CA TYR A 58 -0.27 -15.25 6.35
C TYR A 58 0.60 -16.49 6.55
N THR A 59 1.90 -16.41 6.30
CA THR A 59 2.86 -17.47 6.63
C THR A 59 3.41 -17.32 8.04
N ALA A 60 4.08 -18.38 8.51
CA ALA A 60 4.64 -18.59 9.85
C ALA A 60 5.29 -17.34 10.51
N PRO A 61 5.40 -17.31 11.85
CA PRO A 61 6.03 -16.19 12.54
C PRO A 61 7.53 -16.15 12.25
N TYR A 62 7.98 -15.10 11.56
CA TYR A 62 9.40 -14.87 11.29
C TYR A 62 10.01 -13.98 12.35
N LYS A 63 11.21 -14.34 12.81
CA LYS A 63 11.98 -13.54 13.76
C LYS A 63 12.41 -12.23 13.10
N VAL A 64 12.20 -11.11 13.79
CA VAL A 64 12.67 -9.80 13.35
C VAL A 64 14.15 -9.62 13.72
N LEU A 65 14.96 -9.25 12.74
CA LEU A 65 16.39 -8.98 12.89
C LEU A 65 16.67 -7.49 13.07
N SER A 66 15.97 -6.64 12.32
CA SER A 66 16.05 -5.19 12.49
C SER A 66 14.78 -4.51 11.97
N ARG A 67 14.59 -3.25 12.37
CA ARG A 67 13.40 -2.48 12.05
C ARG A 67 13.75 -1.02 11.79
N THR A 68 13.01 -0.40 10.88
CA THR A 68 12.97 1.04 10.63
C THR A 68 11.51 1.49 10.59
N ASN A 69 11.25 2.78 10.44
CA ASN A 69 9.89 3.31 10.34
C ASN A 69 9.07 2.72 9.16
N LYS A 70 9.74 2.18 8.14
CA LYS A 70 9.10 1.66 6.92
C LYS A 70 9.41 0.19 6.63
N ASN A 71 10.55 -0.32 7.11
CA ASN A 71 11.05 -1.65 6.75
C ASN A 71 11.25 -2.53 7.99
N VAL A 72 10.99 -3.83 7.82
CA VAL A 72 11.27 -4.88 8.81
C VAL A 72 12.14 -5.92 8.12
N ILE A 73 13.32 -6.21 8.67
CA ILE A 73 14.17 -7.31 8.19
C ILE A 73 13.87 -8.54 9.03
N ILE A 74 13.59 -9.65 8.37
CA ILE A 74 13.20 -10.91 9.00
C ILE A 74 14.21 -12.01 8.70
N LEU A 75 14.28 -13.01 9.57
CA LEU A 75 14.99 -14.25 9.30
C LEU A 75 14.05 -15.23 8.60
N LYS A 76 14.36 -15.61 7.36
CA LYS A 76 13.60 -16.61 6.59
C LYS A 76 14.56 -17.67 6.05
N ASP A 77 14.31 -18.95 6.32
CA ASP A 77 15.12 -20.06 5.78
C ASP A 77 16.63 -19.93 6.06
N ASN A 78 17.01 -19.39 7.24
CA ASN A 78 18.40 -19.01 7.61
C ASN A 78 19.09 -18.01 6.65
N LYS A 79 18.34 -17.38 5.77
CA LYS A 79 18.80 -16.30 4.90
C LYS A 79 18.27 -14.97 5.46
N LYS A 80 19.15 -13.97 5.45
CA LYS A 80 18.82 -12.58 5.79
C LYS A 80 18.07 -11.91 4.64
#